data_AF-A0A382LTF2-F1
#
_entry.id   AF-A0A382LTF2-F1
#
_cell.length_a   1.000
_cell.length_b   1.000
_cell.length_c   1.000
_cell.angle_alpha   90.00
_cell.angle_beta   90.00
_cell.angle_gamma   90.00
#
_symmetry.space_group_name_H-M   'P 1'
#
loop_
_entity.id
_entity.type
_entity.pdbx_description
1 polymer ?
#
loop_
_entity_poly.entity_id
_entity_poly.type
_entity_poly.pdbx_seq_one_letter_code
_entity_poly.pdbx_strand_id
1 'polypeptide(L)' 'MMVPPNPHLVARMQGHRLSIFAEMSMLAAETGAINLGQGFPDTDGPTEVLDAAVAAIRAGHNQYPPDRGIPELR' A
#
# COMPACT_ATOMS: atom_id res chain seq x y z
N MET A 1 7.25 12.60 -25.32
CA MET A 1 8.65 12.25 -24.99
C MET A 1 8.69 10.77 -24.66
N MET A 2 9.45 9.95 -25.39
CA MET A 2 9.52 8.51 -25.11
C MET A 2 10.30 8.30 -23.80
N VAL A 3 9.67 7.71 -22.79
CA VAL A 3 10.35 7.36 -21.54
C VAL A 3 11.33 6.23 -21.84
N PRO A 4 12.63 6.37 -21.54
CA PRO A 4 13.60 5.31 -21.81
C PRO A 4 13.28 4.04 -21.00
N PRO A 5 13.63 2.84 -21.52
CA PRO A 5 13.36 1.59 -20.82
C PRO A 5 14.11 1.56 -19.48
N ASN A 6 13.45 1.03 -18.45
CA ASN A 6 14.06 0.90 -17.14
C ASN A 6 15.01 -0.30 -17.13
N PRO A 7 16.33 -0.12 -16.88
CA PRO A 7 17.31 -1.20 -16.91
C PRO A 7 17.11 -2.24 -15.80
N HIS A 8 16.34 -1.91 -14.76
CA HIS A 8 16.03 -2.82 -13.65
C HIS A 8 14.74 -3.64 -13.88
N LEU A 9 14.06 -3.47 -15.01
CA LEU A 9 12.83 -4.20 -15.34
C LEU A 9 13.03 -5.20 -16.48
N VAL A 10 12.46 -6.40 -16.30
CA VAL A 10 12.32 -7.37 -17.39
C VAL A 10 11.37 -6.84 -18.47
N ALA A 11 11.55 -7.27 -19.72
CA ALA A 11 10.83 -6.74 -20.89
C ALA A 11 9.30 -6.68 -20.71
N ARG A 12 8.69 -7.75 -20.19
CA ARG A 12 7.23 -7.83 -19.95
C ARG A 12 6.71 -6.82 -18.93
N MET A 13 7.56 -6.27 -18.06
CA MET A 13 7.17 -5.31 -17.02
C MET A 13 7.39 -3.86 -17.42
N GLN A 14 8.00 -3.58 -18.58
CA GLN A 14 8.30 -2.21 -19.02
C GLN A 14 7.03 -1.32 -19.10
N GLY A 15 5.89 -1.90 -19.52
CA GLY A 15 4.59 -1.20 -19.58
C GLY A 15 3.86 -1.05 -18.25
N HIS A 16 4.40 -1.58 -17.15
CA HIS A 16 3.78 -1.59 -15.82
C HIS A 16 4.69 -0.95 -14.76
N ARG A 17 5.58 -0.05 -15.17
CA ARG A 17 6.54 0.61 -14.27
C ARG A 17 5.84 1.42 -13.17
N LEU A 18 4.78 2.15 -13.53
CA LEU A 18 4.02 3.00 -12.62
C LEU A 18 2.55 2.96 -13.03
N SER A 19 1.65 3.02 -12.06
CA SER A 19 0.22 3.12 -12.33
C SER A 19 -0.19 4.60 -12.38
N ILE A 20 -1.24 4.89 -13.14
CA ILE A 20 -1.83 6.23 -13.19
C ILE A 20 -2.27 6.72 -11.80
N PHE A 21 -2.66 5.81 -10.90
CA PHE A 21 -3.03 6.13 -9.52
C PHE A 21 -1.85 6.68 -8.72
N ALA A 22 -0.67 6.09 -8.90
CA ALA A 22 0.54 6.58 -8.24
C ALA A 22 0.99 7.93 -8.82
N GLU A 23 0.96 8.09 -10.15
CA GLU A 23 1.29 9.35 -10.82
C GLU A 23 0.39 10.51 -10.37
N MET A 24 -0.93 10.30 -10.38
CA MET A 24 -1.88 11.34 -10.00
C MET A 24 -1.84 11.66 -8.50
N SER A 25 -1.63 10.66 -7.64
CA SER A 25 -1.48 10.89 -6.20
C SER A 25 -0.22 11.69 -5.87
N MET A 26 0.91 11.40 -6.54
CA MET A 26 2.13 12.20 -6.42
C MET A 26 1.91 13.64 -6.90
N LEU A 27 1.29 13.81 -8.08
CA LEU A 27 1.04 15.13 -8.64
C LEU A 27 0.12 15.97 -7.75
N ALA A 28 -0.91 15.37 -7.15
CA ALA A 28 -1.80 16.05 -6.21
C ALA A 28 -1.02 16.54 -4.97
N ALA A 29 -0.13 15.70 -4.42
CA ALA A 29 0.73 16.08 -3.30
C ALA A 29 1.72 17.21 -3.67
N GLU A 30 2.35 17.13 -4.85
CA GLU A 30 3.31 18.14 -5.33
C GLU A 30 2.65 19.50 -5.61
N THR A 31 1.40 19.50 -6.05
CA THR A 31 0.68 20.72 -6.44
C THR A 31 -0.26 21.27 -5.36
N GLY A 32 -0.46 20.52 -4.28
CA GLY A 32 -1.47 20.84 -3.25
C GLY A 32 -2.92 20.69 -3.74
N ALA A 33 -3.16 19.93 -4.80
CA ALA A 33 -4.51 19.64 -5.27
C ALA A 33 -5.24 18.67 -4.32
N ILE A 34 -6.56 18.81 -4.20
CA ILE A 34 -7.39 17.84 -3.49
C ILE A 34 -7.43 16.54 -4.29
N ASN A 35 -7.03 15.43 -3.68
CA ASN A 35 -6.95 14.14 -4.35
C ASN A 35 -8.28 13.37 -4.30
N LEU A 36 -9.22 13.70 -5.19
CA LEU A 36 -10.46 12.94 -5.36
C LEU A 36 -10.28 11.63 -6.18
N GLY A 37 -9.04 11.29 -6.55
CA GLY A 37 -8.68 10.07 -7.27
C GLY A 37 -8.12 8.95 -6.38
N GLN A 38 -7.90 9.20 -5.09
CA GLN A 38 -7.39 8.19 -4.16
C GLN A 38 -8.41 7.08 -3.90
N GLY A 39 -7.90 5.85 -3.79
CA GLY A 39 -8.73 4.65 -3.56
C GLY A 39 -8.86 4.23 -2.09
N PHE A 40 -8.43 5.08 -1.15
CA PHE A 40 -8.46 4.79 0.30
C PHE A 40 -9.12 5.95 1.07
N PRO A 41 -9.74 5.68 2.23
CA PRO A 41 -10.40 6.70 3.03
C PRO A 41 -9.40 7.65 3.70
N ASP A 42 -9.84 8.87 3.97
CA ASP A 42 -9.09 9.86 4.76
C ASP A 42 -9.24 9.67 6.29
N THR A 43 -9.96 8.64 6.70
CA THR A 43 -10.29 8.34 8.09
C THR A 43 -9.68 7.02 8.54
N ASP A 44 -9.34 6.93 9.82
CA ASP A 44 -8.88 5.67 10.42
C ASP A 44 -9.97 4.59 10.43
N GLY A 45 -9.53 3.34 10.61
CA GLY A 45 -10.41 2.19 10.80
C GLY A 45 -11.03 2.12 12.21
N PRO A 46 -11.80 1.06 12.51
CA PRO A 46 -12.41 0.86 13.83
C PRO A 46 -11.35 0.80 14.94
N THR A 47 -11.61 1.49 16.06
CA THR A 47 -10.67 1.56 17.20
C THR A 47 -10.35 0.18 17.75
N GLU A 48 -11.31 -0.73 17.77
CA GLU A 48 -11.14 -2.10 18.25
C GLU A 48 -10.09 -2.88 17.44
N VAL A 49 -9.99 -2.60 16.13
CA VAL A 49 -8.99 -3.21 15.25
C VAL A 49 -7.60 -2.65 15.55
N LEU A 50 -7.50 -1.34 15.79
CA LEU A 50 -6.25 -0.68 16.16
C LEU A 50 -5.74 -1.20 17.52
N ASP A 51 -6.64 -1.29 18.51
CA ASP A 51 -6.30 -1.79 19.85
C ASP A 51 -5.85 -3.25 19.82
N ALA A 52 -6.52 -4.10 19.02
CA ALA A 52 -6.12 -5.48 18.81
C ALA A 52 -4.71 -5.59 18.19
N ALA A 53 -4.39 -4.75 17.20
CA ALA A 53 -3.06 -4.71 16.59
C ALA A 53 -1.97 -4.28 17.59
N VAL A 54 -2.24 -3.24 18.40
CA VAL A 54 -1.33 -2.79 19.47
C VAL A 54 -1.10 -3.88 20.51
N ALA A 55 -2.16 -4.56 20.94
CA ALA A 55 -2.07 -5.66 21.89
C ALA A 55 -1.23 -6.81 21.34
N ALA A 56 -1.43 -7.19 20.07
CA ALA A 56 -0.67 -8.25 19.43
C ALA A 56 0.84 -7.95 19.37
N ILE A 57 1.22 -6.71 19.02
CA ILE A 57 2.62 -6.27 19.01
C ILE A 57 3.24 -6.36 20.41
N ARG A 58 2.52 -5.87 21.43
CA ARG A 58 2.98 -5.89 22.84
C ARG A 58 3.10 -7.30 23.41
N ALA A 59 2.25 -8.22 22.97
CA ALA A 59 2.28 -9.62 23.35
C ALA A 59 3.39 -10.43 22.63
N GLY A 60 4.15 -9.80 21.72
CA GLY A 60 5.27 -10.44 21.04
C GLY A 60 4.88 -11.21 19.78
N HIS A 61 3.67 -11.03 19.24
CA HIS A 61 3.23 -11.63 17.98
C HIS A 61 3.85 -10.92 16.75
N ASN A 62 5.19 -10.86 16.73
CA ASN A 62 5.99 -10.12 15.75
C ASN A 62 6.78 -11.04 14.80
N GLN A 63 6.59 -12.36 14.92
CA GLN A 63 7.23 -13.37 14.07
C GLN A 63 6.27 -13.83 12.98
N TYR A 64 6.81 -14.56 12.00
CA TYR A 64 6.02 -15.07 10.89
C TYR A 64 4.79 -15.86 11.38
N PRO A 65 3.58 -15.55 10.87
CA PRO A 65 2.42 -16.41 11.06
C PRO A 65 2.60 -17.71 10.25
N PRO A 66 1.75 -18.73 10.48
CA PRO A 66 1.72 -19.93 9.64
C PRO A 66 1.46 -19.58 8.17
N ASP A 67 1.96 -20.41 7.25
CA ASP A 67 1.88 -20.18 5.79
C ASP A 67 0.46 -19.91 5.26
N ARG A 68 -0.56 -20.47 5.91
CA ARG A 68 -1.97 -20.30 5.54
C ARG A 68 -2.70 -19.23 6.35
N GLY A 69 -1.98 -18.39 7.09
CA GLY A 69 -2.55 -17.47 8.06
C GLY A 69 -2.88 -18.12 9.40
N ILE A 70 -3.01 -17.30 10.44
CA ILE A 70 -3.38 -17.78 11.78
C ILE A 70 -4.80 -18.35 11.78
N PRO A 71 -5.06 -19.47 12.49
CA PRO A 71 -6.39 -20.10 12.52
C PRO A 71 -7.52 -19.14 12.88
N GLU A 72 -7.27 -18.18 13.76
CA GLU A 72 -8.26 -17.22 14.26
C GLU A 72 -8.68 -16.18 13.21
N LEU A 73 -7.92 -16.01 12.12
CA LEU A 73 -8.19 -15.06 11.02
C LEU A 73 -8.63 -15.73 9.70
N ARG A 74 -8.70 -17.07 9.67
CA ARG A 74 -9.17 -17.83 8.49
C ARG A 74 -10.66 -18.09 8.56
#